data_AF-A0A7G7KT31-F1
#
_entry.id   AF-A0A7G7KT31-F1
#
_cell.length_a   1.000
_cell.length_b   1.000
_cell.length_c   1.000
_cell.angle_alpha   90.00
_cell.angle_beta   90.00
_cell.angle_gamma   90.00
#
_symmetry.space_group_name_H-M   'P 1'
#
loop_
_entity.id
_entity.type
_entity.pdbx_description
1 polymer ?
#
loop_
_entity_poly.entity_id
_entity_poly.type
_entity_poly.pdbx_seq_one_letter_code
_entity_poly.pdbx_strand_id
1 'polypeptide(L)'
;MAGVLLAIGGCGLRRQTASPIGLNGAENREQPALSGDGRLLASLVERGGRTTVLLQERRSGKVLPLRHLRRHQPHSSPSLSWNGRYLALLIQRGARREAVIEDRASGALQPLFLPGNAEPRRLSLAPDARQLAVELTSQGSTRLQLYDLSGLLEPDLAPGLRESGGGPGGPP
;
A
#
# COMPACT_ATOMS: atom_id res chain seq x y z
N MET A 1 37.88 -35.50 25.79
CA MET A 1 37.68 -34.47 24.74
C MET A 1 36.21 -34.50 24.35
N ALA A 2 35.40 -33.59 24.89
CA ALA A 2 33.98 -33.49 24.57
C ALA A 2 33.83 -32.71 23.25
N GLY A 3 33.26 -33.36 22.24
CA GLY A 3 33.03 -32.76 20.93
C GLY A 3 31.97 -31.66 21.00
N VAL A 4 32.37 -30.45 20.63
CA VAL A 4 31.44 -29.34 20.40
C VAL A 4 30.67 -29.63 19.11
N LEU A 5 29.38 -29.90 19.24
CA LEU A 5 28.46 -29.91 18.10
C LEU A 5 28.15 -28.46 17.73
N LEU A 6 28.82 -27.95 16.69
CA LEU A 6 28.45 -26.71 16.03
C LEU A 6 27.15 -26.95 15.24
N ALA A 7 26.03 -26.47 15.77
CA ALA A 7 24.78 -26.41 15.00
C ALA A 7 24.85 -25.23 14.02
N ILE A 8 25.07 -25.52 12.74
CA ILE A 8 24.99 -24.54 11.67
C ILE A 8 23.51 -24.23 11.45
N GLY A 9 23.02 -23.15 12.07
CA GLY A 9 21.65 -22.67 11.86
C GLY A 9 21.48 -22.24 10.41
N GLY A 10 20.83 -23.07 9.59
CA GLY A 10 20.55 -22.76 8.20
C GLY A 10 19.71 -21.50 8.07
N CYS A 11 20.14 -20.59 7.19
CA CYS A 11 19.36 -19.43 6.75
C CYS A 11 18.11 -19.89 5.97
N GLY A 12 17.10 -20.39 6.69
CA GLY A 12 15.83 -20.79 6.11
C GLY A 12 14.90 -19.59 5.93
N LEU A 13 14.24 -19.50 4.78
CA LEU A 13 13.11 -18.58 4.59
C LEU A 13 12.01 -18.99 5.58
N ARG A 14 11.85 -18.20 6.66
CA ARG A 14 10.82 -18.46 7.67
C ARG A 14 9.45 -18.12 7.08
N ARG A 15 8.65 -19.13 6.79
CA ARG A 15 7.27 -18.96 6.33
C ARG A 15 6.38 -18.55 7.51
N GLN A 16 5.64 -17.46 7.34
CA GLN A 16 4.53 -17.08 8.22
C GLN A 16 3.27 -16.91 7.37
N THR A 17 2.18 -17.57 7.76
CA THR A 17 0.88 -17.38 7.13
C THR A 17 0.23 -16.10 7.68
N ALA A 18 -0.37 -15.30 6.80
CA ALA A 18 -1.24 -14.22 7.24
C ALA A 18 -2.48 -14.82 7.91
N SER A 19 -2.91 -14.25 9.04
CA SER A 19 -4.06 -14.75 9.79
C SER A 19 -5.27 -14.94 8.85
N PRO A 20 -5.97 -16.08 8.97
CA PRO A 20 -7.18 -16.33 8.20
C PRO A 20 -8.26 -15.31 8.58
N ILE A 21 -9.12 -14.99 7.62
CA ILE A 21 -10.25 -14.07 7.79
C ILE A 21 -11.53 -14.82 7.41
N GLY A 22 -12.59 -14.62 8.20
CA GLY A 22 -13.90 -15.27 8.00
C GLY A 22 -14.04 -16.61 8.72
N LEU A 23 -15.28 -17.10 8.80
CA LEU A 23 -15.67 -18.30 9.56
C LEU A 23 -15.06 -19.61 9.02
N ASN A 24 -14.66 -19.64 7.73
CA ASN A 24 -14.12 -20.84 7.06
C ASN A 24 -12.67 -20.67 6.58
N GLY A 25 -12.01 -19.55 6.90
CA GLY A 25 -10.57 -19.34 6.65
C GLY A 25 -10.09 -19.34 5.19
N ALA A 26 -10.98 -19.36 4.19
CA ALA A 26 -10.65 -19.59 2.78
C ALA A 26 -11.22 -18.53 1.82
N GLU A 27 -11.13 -17.24 2.14
CA GLU A 27 -11.27 -16.21 1.10
C GLU A 27 -9.98 -16.20 0.24
N ASN A 28 -10.14 -16.28 -1.09
CA ASN A 28 -9.04 -16.06 -2.03
C ASN A 28 -8.53 -14.61 -1.87
N ARG A 29 -7.22 -14.47 -1.63
CA ARG A 29 -6.56 -13.18 -1.36
C ARG A 29 -5.46 -12.96 -2.39
N GLU A 30 -5.53 -11.83 -3.08
CA GLU A 30 -4.61 -11.49 -4.16
C GLU A 30 -3.98 -10.12 -3.96
N GLN A 31 -2.95 -9.81 -4.74
CA GLN A 31 -2.23 -8.53 -4.76
C GLN A 31 -1.85 -8.04 -3.34
N PRO A 32 -1.01 -8.80 -2.60
CA PRO A 32 -0.63 -8.43 -1.25
C PRO A 32 0.23 -7.15 -1.25
N ALA A 33 0.01 -6.30 -0.25
CA ALA A 33 0.86 -5.14 0.04
C ALA A 33 1.14 -5.06 1.54
N LEU A 34 2.40 -4.97 1.91
CA LEU A 34 2.87 -4.93 3.29
C LEU A 34 3.27 -3.49 3.65
N SER A 35 2.92 -3.01 4.84
CA SER A 35 3.47 -1.75 5.34
C SER A 35 4.98 -1.86 5.57
N GLY A 36 5.70 -0.74 5.50
CA GLY A 36 7.16 -0.72 5.69
C GLY A 36 7.63 -1.26 7.05
N ASP A 37 6.85 -1.02 8.11
CA ASP A 37 7.07 -1.58 9.45
C ASP A 37 6.58 -3.04 9.60
N GLY A 38 5.95 -3.59 8.55
CA GLY A 38 5.39 -4.92 8.50
C GLY A 38 4.12 -5.14 9.33
N ARG A 39 3.60 -4.16 10.05
CA ARG A 39 2.46 -4.39 10.95
C ARG A 39 1.18 -4.68 10.21
N LEU A 40 0.99 -4.10 9.03
CA LEU A 40 -0.23 -4.16 8.26
C LEU A 40 -0.04 -4.92 6.96
N LEU A 41 -1.09 -5.67 6.58
CA LEU A 41 -1.20 -6.33 5.29
C LEU A 41 -2.49 -5.86 4.63
N ALA A 42 -2.37 -5.30 3.43
CA ALA A 42 -3.47 -5.11 2.52
C ALA A 42 -3.50 -6.25 1.51
N SER A 43 -4.70 -6.68 1.12
CA SER A 43 -4.93 -7.67 0.07
C SER A 43 -6.28 -7.44 -0.59
N LEU A 44 -6.47 -7.93 -1.81
CA LEU A 44 -7.76 -7.92 -2.48
C LEU A 44 -8.51 -9.22 -2.21
N VAL A 45 -9.82 -9.11 -1.99
CA VAL A 45 -10.76 -10.22 -1.81
C VAL A 45 -12.00 -10.00 -2.66
N GLU A 46 -12.61 -11.07 -3.14
CA GLU A 46 -13.92 -11.02 -3.78
C GLU A 46 -15.03 -11.11 -2.74
N ARG A 47 -15.88 -10.08 -2.65
CA ARG A 47 -17.04 -10.06 -1.74
C ARG A 47 -18.27 -9.55 -2.48
N GLY A 48 -19.31 -10.37 -2.56
CA GLY A 48 -20.55 -10.01 -3.24
C GLY A 48 -20.35 -9.68 -4.74
N GLY A 49 -19.42 -10.37 -5.40
CA GLY A 49 -19.08 -10.16 -6.81
C GLY A 49 -18.28 -8.89 -7.09
N ARG A 50 -17.67 -8.29 -6.06
CA ARG A 50 -16.84 -7.09 -6.19
C ARG A 50 -15.50 -7.28 -5.49
N THR A 51 -14.42 -7.02 -6.23
CA THR A 51 -13.07 -6.92 -5.68
C THR A 51 -13.00 -5.79 -4.67
N THR A 52 -12.69 -6.13 -3.41
CA THR A 52 -12.61 -5.20 -2.29
C THR A 52 -11.25 -5.31 -1.62
N VAL A 53 -10.74 -4.20 -1.08
CA VAL A 53 -9.48 -4.21 -0.34
C VAL A 53 -9.77 -4.57 1.10
N LEU A 54 -8.95 -5.45 1.64
CA LEU A 54 -8.95 -5.91 3.00
C LEU A 54 -7.66 -5.44 3.65
N LEU A 55 -7.78 -4.64 4.70
CA LEU A 55 -6.63 -4.25 5.53
C LEU A 55 -6.71 -4.98 6.85
N GLN A 56 -5.62 -5.62 7.25
CA GLN A 56 -5.54 -6.38 8.49
C GLN A 56 -4.22 -6.13 9.24
N GLU A 57 -4.28 -6.20 10.55
CA GLU A 57 -3.09 -6.37 11.38
C GLU A 57 -2.49 -7.77 11.13
N ARG A 58 -1.21 -7.84 10.77
CA ARG A 58 -0.56 -9.10 10.36
C ARG A 58 -0.46 -10.13 11.50
N ARG A 59 -0.30 -9.67 12.75
CA ARG A 59 -0.14 -10.55 13.92
C ARG A 59 -1.47 -11.02 14.50
N SER A 60 -2.38 -10.08 14.78
CA SER A 60 -3.68 -10.37 15.41
C SER A 60 -4.72 -10.87 14.41
N GLY A 61 -4.55 -10.59 13.12
CA GLY A 61 -5.57 -10.83 12.09
C GLY A 61 -6.73 -9.84 12.15
N LYS A 62 -6.70 -8.85 13.05
CA LYS A 62 -7.76 -7.86 13.19
C LYS A 62 -7.94 -7.08 11.91
N VAL A 63 -9.16 -7.11 11.36
CA VAL A 63 -9.53 -6.33 10.18
C VAL A 63 -9.72 -4.88 10.57
N LEU A 64 -9.09 -3.99 9.82
CA LEU A 64 -9.16 -2.55 10.00
C LEU A 64 -10.18 -1.95 9.02
N PRO A 65 -11.11 -1.09 9.49
CA PRO A 65 -12.16 -0.55 8.64
C PRO A 65 -11.59 0.47 7.63
N LEU A 66 -12.09 0.40 6.40
CA LEU A 66 -11.84 1.35 5.30
C LEU A 66 -13.18 1.89 4.80
N ARG A 67 -13.74 2.86 5.52
CA ARG A 67 -15.18 3.21 5.40
C ARG A 67 -15.49 3.91 4.09
N HIS A 68 -14.58 4.72 3.56
CA HIS A 68 -14.81 5.55 2.39
C HIS A 68 -14.61 4.80 1.06
N LEU A 69 -13.87 3.69 1.09
CA LEU A 69 -13.64 2.84 -0.08
C LEU A 69 -14.84 1.95 -0.45
N ARG A 70 -15.77 1.68 0.47
CA ARG A 70 -16.88 0.74 0.22
C ARG A 70 -17.79 1.11 -0.96
N ARG A 71 -17.82 2.38 -1.37
CA ARG A 71 -18.69 2.87 -2.45
C ARG A 71 -18.01 2.91 -3.83
N HIS A 72 -16.71 2.60 -3.91
CA HIS A 72 -15.89 2.82 -5.11
C HIS A 72 -15.15 1.57 -5.58
N GLN A 73 -15.90 0.49 -5.81
CA GLN A 73 -15.38 -0.81 -6.24
C GLN A 73 -15.58 -1.04 -7.75
N PRO A 74 -14.76 -1.90 -8.40
CA PRO A 74 -13.71 -2.74 -7.81
C PRO A 74 -12.45 -1.98 -7.42
N HIS A 75 -11.74 -2.51 -6.43
CA HIS A 75 -10.41 -2.04 -6.03
C HIS A 75 -9.30 -2.83 -6.72
N SER A 76 -8.16 -2.19 -6.97
CA SER A 76 -6.96 -2.88 -7.45
C SER A 76 -5.67 -2.19 -7.01
N SER A 77 -4.55 -2.91 -7.10
CA SER A 77 -3.19 -2.39 -6.85
C SER A 77 -3.02 -1.66 -5.50
N PRO A 78 -3.33 -2.29 -4.35
CA PRO A 78 -3.08 -1.67 -3.05
C PRO A 78 -1.59 -1.47 -2.80
N SER A 79 -1.23 -0.40 -2.10
CA SER A 79 0.14 -0.10 -1.67
C SER A 79 0.12 0.71 -0.37
N LEU A 80 0.98 0.34 0.60
CA LEU A 80 0.98 0.92 1.94
C LEU A 80 2.25 1.74 2.19
N SER A 81 2.11 2.83 2.93
CA SER A 81 3.24 3.58 3.50
C SER A 81 3.90 2.84 4.67
N TRP A 82 4.92 3.43 5.29
CA TRP A 82 5.75 2.82 6.32
C TRP A 82 4.96 2.28 7.51
N ASN A 83 4.24 3.13 8.24
CA ASN A 83 3.35 2.70 9.33
C ASN A 83 1.95 2.29 8.82
N GLY A 84 1.74 2.45 7.51
CA GLY A 84 0.48 2.19 6.81
C GLY A 84 -0.63 3.15 7.17
N ARG A 85 -0.31 4.40 7.55
CA ARG A 85 -1.25 5.53 7.62
C ARG A 85 -1.89 5.76 6.26
N TYR A 86 -1.08 5.74 5.20
CA TYR A 86 -1.54 5.93 3.84
C TYR A 86 -1.70 4.58 3.14
N LEU A 87 -2.87 4.39 2.54
CA LEU A 87 -3.16 3.29 1.62
C LEU A 87 -3.47 3.88 0.25
N ALA A 88 -2.54 3.73 -0.69
CA ALA A 88 -2.78 4.03 -2.10
C ALA A 88 -3.43 2.83 -2.77
N LEU A 89 -4.39 3.07 -3.65
CA LEU A 89 -5.04 2.04 -4.46
C LEU A 89 -5.73 2.64 -5.68
N LEU A 90 -6.13 1.78 -6.60
CA LEU A 90 -7.00 2.14 -7.71
C LEU A 90 -8.44 1.76 -7.35
N ILE A 91 -9.36 2.70 -7.57
CA ILE A 91 -10.81 2.51 -7.41
C ILE A 91 -11.51 2.68 -8.74
N GLN A 92 -12.76 2.22 -8.81
CA GLN A 92 -13.64 2.52 -9.93
C GLN A 92 -14.67 3.59 -9.51
N ARG A 93 -14.73 4.69 -10.28
CA ARG A 93 -15.73 5.75 -10.11
C ARG A 93 -16.46 5.97 -11.43
N GLY A 94 -17.67 5.43 -11.52
CA GLY A 94 -18.40 5.35 -12.79
C GLY A 94 -17.62 4.51 -13.81
N ALA A 95 -17.38 5.06 -15.00
CA ALA A 95 -16.64 4.38 -16.06
C ALA A 95 -15.12 4.49 -15.95
N ARG A 96 -14.59 5.34 -15.06
CA ARG A 96 -13.15 5.62 -14.96
C ARG A 96 -12.51 4.94 -13.77
N ARG A 97 -11.24 4.56 -13.96
CA ARG A 97 -10.39 4.12 -12.87
C ARG A 97 -9.58 5.29 -12.35
N GLU A 98 -9.56 5.45 -11.03
CA GLU A 98 -8.91 6.58 -10.37
C GLU A 98 -7.88 6.07 -9.35
N ALA A 99 -6.72 6.72 -9.31
CA ALA A 99 -5.78 6.53 -8.21
C ALA A 99 -6.22 7.39 -7.02
N VAL A 100 -6.24 6.79 -5.84
CA VAL A 100 -6.64 7.44 -4.59
C VAL A 100 -5.71 7.06 -3.46
N ILE A 101 -5.66 7.90 -2.44
CA ILE A 101 -4.98 7.64 -1.17
C ILE A 101 -5.99 7.78 -0.04
N GLU A 102 -6.19 6.71 0.72
CA GLU A 102 -6.90 6.77 2.01
C GLU A 102 -5.89 7.15 3.09
N ASP A 103 -6.07 8.30 3.74
CA ASP A 103 -5.39 8.67 4.97
C ASP A 103 -6.18 8.10 6.16
N ARG A 104 -5.64 7.07 6.80
CA ARG A 104 -6.30 6.39 7.91
C ARG A 104 -6.32 7.19 9.21
N ALA A 105 -5.49 8.23 9.34
CA ALA A 105 -5.50 9.09 10.52
C ALA A 105 -6.72 10.03 10.49
N SER A 106 -7.02 10.61 9.33
CA SER A 106 -8.14 11.52 9.13
C SER A 106 -9.42 10.84 8.60
N GLY A 107 -9.29 9.66 7.98
CA GLY A 107 -10.36 9.02 7.21
C GLY A 107 -10.58 9.66 5.83
N ALA A 108 -9.73 10.61 5.41
CA ALA A 108 -9.89 11.26 4.11
C ALA A 108 -9.54 10.30 2.96
N LEU A 109 -10.35 10.33 1.90
CA LEU A 109 -10.05 9.66 0.64
C LEU A 109 -9.68 10.72 -0.40
N GLN A 110 -8.40 10.86 -0.67
CA GLN A 110 -7.83 11.87 -1.55
C GLN A 110 -7.67 11.32 -2.98
N PRO A 111 -8.39 11.84 -3.99
CA PRO A 111 -8.12 11.53 -5.38
C PRO A 111 -6.81 12.13 -5.86
N LEU A 112 -6.09 11.40 -6.70
CA LEU A 112 -4.88 11.87 -7.37
C LEU A 112 -5.21 12.25 -8.81
N PHE A 113 -4.93 13.51 -9.15
CA PHE A 113 -5.10 14.01 -10.50
C PHE A 113 -3.89 13.63 -11.36
N LEU A 114 -4.04 12.55 -12.14
CA LEU A 114 -3.03 12.10 -13.08
C LEU A 114 -3.22 12.84 -14.41
N PRO A 115 -2.18 13.47 -14.98
CA PRO A 115 -2.29 14.27 -16.20
C PRO A 115 -2.58 13.42 -17.45
N GLY A 116 -3.52 13.92 -18.25
CA GLY A 116 -3.95 13.33 -19.52
C GLY A 116 -5.07 12.29 -19.37
N ASN A 117 -5.42 11.65 -20.48
CA ASN A 117 -6.52 10.66 -20.55
C ASN A 117 -6.02 9.22 -20.45
N ALA A 118 -4.94 8.96 -19.71
CA ALA A 118 -4.40 7.63 -19.54
C ALA A 118 -5.04 6.94 -18.32
N GLU A 119 -5.38 5.67 -18.47
CA GLU A 119 -6.00 4.88 -17.41
C GLU A 119 -4.91 4.26 -16.51
N PRO A 120 -4.97 4.44 -15.18
CA PRO A 120 -4.02 3.82 -14.28
C PRO A 120 -4.27 2.31 -14.17
N ARG A 121 -3.21 1.51 -14.21
CA ARG A 121 -3.26 0.03 -14.19
C ARG A 121 -2.70 -0.58 -12.93
N ARG A 122 -1.61 -0.01 -12.44
CA ARG A 122 -0.89 -0.41 -11.23
C ARG A 122 -0.25 0.83 -10.60
N LEU A 123 -0.09 0.83 -9.30
CA LEU A 123 0.64 1.85 -8.56
C LEU A 123 1.54 1.23 -7.49
N SER A 124 2.53 2.00 -7.06
CA SER A 124 3.40 1.69 -5.92
C SER A 124 3.74 2.98 -5.18
N LEU A 125 3.28 3.06 -3.93
CA LEU A 125 3.58 4.15 -3.01
C LEU A 125 4.95 3.88 -2.35
N ALA A 126 5.81 4.90 -2.30
CA ALA A 126 7.03 4.84 -1.54
C ALA A 126 6.71 4.76 -0.03
N PRO A 127 7.48 4.01 0.79
CA PRO A 127 7.17 3.87 2.21
C PRO A 127 7.09 5.21 2.97
N ASP A 128 7.89 6.20 2.57
CA ASP A 128 7.86 7.55 3.14
C ASP A 128 6.63 8.38 2.76
N ALA A 129 5.76 7.86 1.89
CA ALA A 129 4.60 8.52 1.31
C ALA A 129 4.91 9.78 0.48
N ARG A 130 6.16 9.95 0.00
CA ARG A 130 6.58 11.13 -0.77
C ARG A 130 6.59 10.92 -2.28
N GLN A 131 6.63 9.68 -2.74
CA GLN A 131 6.58 9.36 -4.17
C GLN A 131 5.56 8.27 -4.48
N LEU A 132 4.95 8.38 -5.65
CA LEU A 132 4.07 7.35 -6.22
C LEU A 132 4.50 7.02 -7.64
N ALA A 133 4.80 5.75 -7.90
CA ALA A 133 4.92 5.23 -9.25
C ALA A 133 3.56 4.77 -9.75
N VAL A 134 3.19 5.13 -10.98
CA VAL A 134 1.94 4.68 -11.62
C VAL A 134 2.22 4.16 -13.02
N GLU A 135 1.70 2.97 -13.31
CA GLU A 135 1.60 2.41 -14.64
C GLU A 135 0.32 2.95 -15.30
N LEU A 136 0.50 3.65 -16.43
CA LEU A 136 -0.56 4.32 -17.17
C LEU A 136 -0.66 3.78 -18.58
N THR A 137 -1.86 3.42 -19.02
CA THR A 137 -2.11 2.95 -20.38
C THR A 137 -2.95 3.95 -21.16
N SER A 138 -2.53 4.28 -22.37
CA SER A 138 -3.30 5.09 -23.33
C SER A 138 -3.09 4.57 -24.74
N GLN A 139 -4.18 4.32 -25.47
CA GLN A 139 -4.14 3.83 -26.86
C GLN A 139 -3.24 2.59 -27.07
N GLY A 140 -3.23 1.67 -26.10
CA GLY A 140 -2.42 0.45 -26.15
C GLY A 140 -0.95 0.60 -25.77
N SER A 141 -0.47 1.82 -25.51
CA SER A 141 0.87 2.07 -24.99
C SER A 141 0.85 2.22 -23.47
N THR A 142 1.82 1.61 -22.80
CA THR A 142 2.00 1.69 -21.35
C THR A 142 3.25 2.52 -21.02
N ARG A 143 3.09 3.47 -20.09
CA ARG A 143 4.16 4.31 -19.56
C ARG A 143 4.19 4.25 -18.03
N LEU A 144 5.39 4.37 -17.46
CA LEU A 144 5.58 4.55 -16.02
C LEU A 144 5.79 6.01 -15.72
N GLN A 145 5.10 6.53 -14.70
CA GLN A 145 5.28 7.91 -14.24
C GLN A 145 5.47 7.95 -12.73
N LEU A 146 6.34 8.85 -12.29
CA LEU A 146 6.56 9.16 -10.89
C LEU A 146 5.85 10.47 -10.55
N TYR A 147 5.19 10.49 -9.41
CA TYR A 147 4.49 11.64 -8.87
C TYR A 147 5.08 12.00 -7.53
N ASP A 148 5.39 13.27 -7.36
CA ASP A 148 5.74 13.84 -6.06
C ASP A 148 4.46 14.08 -5.25
N LEU A 149 4.42 13.50 -4.05
CA LEU A 149 3.32 13.66 -3.10
C LEU A 149 3.67 14.63 -1.97
N SER A 150 4.83 15.28 -2.05
CA SER A 150 5.38 16.08 -0.97
C SER A 150 4.50 17.27 -0.55
N GLY A 151 3.76 17.85 -1.50
CA GLY A 151 2.80 18.92 -1.24
C GLY A 151 1.40 18.44 -0.85
N LEU A 152 1.15 17.12 -0.88
CA LEU A 152 -0.17 16.54 -0.63
C LEU A 152 -0.22 15.76 0.69
N LEU A 153 0.86 15.08 1.05
CA LEU A 153 0.94 14.19 2.21
C LEU A 153 2.06 14.60 3.17
N GLU A 154 1.78 14.41 4.46
CA GLU A 154 2.82 14.39 5.47
C GLU A 154 3.69 13.14 5.27
N PRO A 155 5.01 13.21 5.51
CA PRO A 155 5.89 12.07 5.36
C PRO A 155 5.57 10.97 6.40
N ASP A 156 5.57 9.71 5.99
CA ASP A 156 5.41 8.54 6.86
C ASP A 156 6.77 7.84 7.05
N LEU A 157 7.58 8.37 7.97
CA LEU A 157 8.95 7.91 8.15
C LEU A 157 9.09 6.83 9.22
N ALA A 158 10.14 6.02 9.05
CA ALA A 158 10.62 5.18 10.12
C ALA A 158 11.02 6.04 11.35
N PRO A 159 10.77 5.56 12.59
CA PRO A 159 11.23 6.25 13.77
C PRO A 159 12.73 6.56 13.70
N GLY A 160 13.11 7.80 13.97
CA GLY A 160 14.50 8.25 13.94
C GLY A 160 15.00 8.74 12.57
N LEU A 161 14.26 8.51 11.48
CA LEU A 161 14.49 9.22 10.22
C LEU A 161 13.82 10.60 10.33
N ARG A 162 14.59 11.68 10.44
CA ARG A 162 14.10 13.03 10.22
C ARG A 162 14.32 13.37 8.75
N GLU A 163 13.39 14.07 8.10
CA GLU A 163 13.73 14.80 6.87
C GLU A 163 14.96 15.65 7.22
N SER A 164 16.09 15.39 6.57
CA SER A 164 17.23 16.27 6.65
C SER A 164 16.74 17.61 6.12
N GLY A 165 16.39 18.53 7.03
CA GLY A 165 15.89 19.84 6.69
C GLY A 165 16.93 20.54 5.84
N GLY A 166 16.72 20.52 4.52
CA GLY A 166 17.41 21.38 3.59
C GLY A 166 16.97 22.80 3.89
N GLY A 167 17.66 23.47 4.81
CA GLY A 167 17.52 24.90 4.99
C GLY A 167 17.81 25.61 3.66
N PRO A 168 17.05 26.64 3.28
CA PRO A 168 17.37 27.41 2.09
C PRO A 168 18.77 28.01 2.26
N GLY A 169 19.59 27.87 1.22
CA GLY A 169 20.95 28.40 1.17
C GLY A 169 20.98 29.86 1.60
N GLY A 170 21.91 30.18 2.50
CA GLY A 170 22.23 31.57 2.83
C GLY A 170 22.74 32.32 1.59
N PRO A 171 22.50 33.63 1.51
CA PRO A 171 22.90 34.43 0.36
C PRO A 171 24.44 34.51 0.20
N PRO A 172 24.93 34.84 -1.01
CA PRO A 172 26.35 34.88 -1.35
C PRO A 172 27.15 35.93 -0.57
#